data_AF-A0A0G4NNC2-F1
#
_entry.id   AF-A0A0G4NNC2-F1
#
_cell.length_a   1.000
_cell.length_b   1.000
_cell.length_c   1.000
_cell.angle_alpha   90.00
_cell.angle_beta   90.00
_cell.angle_gamma   90.00
#
_symmetry.space_group_name_H-M   'P 1'
#
loop_
_entity.id
_entity.type
_entity.pdbx_description
1 polymer ?
#
loop_
_entity_poly.entity_id
_entity_poly.type
_entity_poly.pdbx_seq_one_letter_code
_entity_poly.pdbx_strand_id
1 'polypeptide(L)'
;HTREDMEHHSHRYDTDSIVSATDEVAESDYLSEQVLTEQISMLKAEIRAAREKDLETLSQITKVILLVVQKADIIAATNSLHSEATLATAQDMFWIKCWIAAVGLVALLALLVTLQKDVAGTKSTYRPFKMATSEQDMPFIRNLASSDRRIRTKALASLQTYLTAQRKLDHLTALKLWKGLFFAMWMCDKPVPQQNLANDMADLYASLPGAKPTDASKPDSNDNVTIWFTAAYEVLAPQWTEIDVLRMEKFLRLVRRMFAAQLRWVGDKQWATERQDKTIALLKQWHFESEGDVGRVPPGLRLHALDIWVDEMERVGLFEGEGEEAEAKLAFAHRLRAELIEPLTSCPIKSVRTSARAELEDERLPWNEGKMDEDAAGAEAVGEEGGDDDDDDEWDGFRD
;
A
#
# COMPACT_ATOMS: atom_id res chain seq x y z
N HIS A 1 74.95 -7.82 83.13
CA HIS A 1 74.71 -8.36 81.78
C HIS A 1 74.54 -7.14 80.88
N THR A 2 75.44 -7.03 79.91
CA THR A 2 75.79 -5.90 79.02
C THR A 2 74.63 -5.31 78.20
N ARG A 3 74.61 -4.08 77.67
CA ARG A 3 75.37 -2.81 77.81
C ARG A 3 74.76 -1.89 76.73
N GLU A 4 74.13 -0.79 77.15
CA GLU A 4 74.22 0.58 76.58
C GLU A 4 74.53 0.81 75.08
N ASP A 5 73.68 1.67 74.46
CA ASP A 5 74.03 2.88 73.68
C ASP A 5 73.47 3.10 72.24
N MET A 6 73.08 4.38 72.03
CA MET A 6 72.94 5.22 70.81
C MET A 6 71.65 5.10 69.96
N GLU A 7 70.67 6.02 70.05
CA GLU A 7 70.61 7.44 69.60
C GLU A 7 70.68 7.66 68.07
N HIS A 8 69.61 8.22 67.45
CA HIS A 8 69.61 9.58 66.85
C HIS A 8 68.39 9.93 65.94
N HIS A 9 67.89 11.17 66.16
CA HIS A 9 67.28 12.17 65.24
C HIS A 9 65.85 11.95 64.67
N SER A 10 64.81 12.73 65.05
CA SER A 10 64.48 14.16 64.74
C SER A 10 64.20 14.41 63.24
N HIS A 11 63.22 15.18 62.75
CA HIS A 11 62.50 16.35 63.25
C HIS A 11 61.32 16.67 62.29
N ARG A 12 60.41 17.54 62.76
CA ARG A 12 59.34 18.31 62.10
C ARG A 12 59.63 18.93 60.71
N TYR A 13 58.55 19.46 60.11
CA TYR A 13 58.40 20.48 59.04
C TYR A 13 58.06 19.92 57.65
N ASP A 14 57.23 20.54 56.81
CA ASP A 14 56.38 21.73 56.92
C ASP A 14 55.32 21.65 55.80
N THR A 15 54.08 21.94 56.16
CA THR A 15 53.12 22.57 55.26
C THR A 15 53.51 24.03 55.09
N ASP A 16 53.36 24.56 53.88
CA ASP A 16 53.39 25.98 53.54
C ASP A 16 54.76 26.67 53.34
N SER A 17 55.15 26.73 52.06
CA SER A 17 55.58 27.98 51.43
C SER A 17 54.62 28.15 50.24
N ILE A 18 53.54 28.95 50.28
CA ILE A 18 53.36 30.36 50.66
C ILE A 18 54.26 31.31 49.83
N VAL A 19 53.56 32.00 48.92
CA VAL A 19 53.73 33.39 48.46
C VAL A 19 54.73 33.58 47.30
N SER A 20 54.41 34.21 46.17
CA SER A 20 53.34 35.16 45.84
C SER A 20 53.21 35.25 44.32
N ALA A 21 52.02 35.53 43.81
CA ALA A 21 51.79 36.76 43.03
C ALA A 21 50.37 36.77 42.47
N THR A 22 49.65 37.85 42.78
CA THR A 22 48.60 38.53 41.98
C THR A 22 47.28 37.78 41.79
N ASP A 23 46.22 38.20 42.50
CA ASP A 23 45.36 39.36 42.20
C ASP A 23 44.63 39.26 40.85
N GLU A 24 43.30 39.34 40.96
CA GLU A 24 42.32 39.83 39.99
C GLU A 24 42.34 39.21 38.58
N VAL A 25 41.22 38.58 38.16
CA VAL A 25 40.44 38.95 36.95
C VAL A 25 39.14 38.14 36.92
N ALA A 26 38.05 38.87 37.16
CA ALA A 26 36.73 38.85 36.51
C ALA A 26 35.93 37.54 36.30
N GLU A 27 34.69 37.58 36.81
CA GLU A 27 33.51 37.05 36.11
C GLU A 27 33.62 37.30 34.60
N SER A 28 33.51 36.24 33.77
CA SER A 28 33.02 36.43 32.40
C SER A 28 32.28 35.20 31.89
N ASP A 29 31.05 35.49 31.45
CA ASP A 29 30.32 34.85 30.36
C ASP A 29 29.98 33.37 30.47
N TYR A 30 29.03 33.08 31.38
CA TYR A 30 28.01 32.08 31.06
C TYR A 30 27.29 32.53 29.78
N LEU A 31 27.57 31.84 28.67
CA LEU A 31 26.82 31.90 27.42
C LEU A 31 25.31 31.89 27.76
N SER A 32 24.67 33.05 27.59
CA SER A 32 23.25 33.18 27.93
C SER A 32 22.43 32.18 27.13
N GLU A 33 21.39 31.63 27.76
CA GLU A 33 20.50 30.61 27.22
C GLU A 33 19.98 30.97 25.81
N GLN A 34 19.88 32.26 25.50
CA GLN A 34 19.56 32.80 24.17
C GLN A 34 20.54 32.39 23.06
N VAL A 35 21.85 32.43 23.32
CA VAL A 35 22.90 32.08 22.34
C VAL A 35 22.84 30.59 21.98
N LEU A 36 22.58 29.74 22.97
CA LEU A 36 22.39 28.30 22.78
C LEU A 36 21.15 28.01 21.92
N THR A 37 20.04 28.72 22.14
CA THR A 37 18.84 28.56 21.31
C THR A 37 19.03 29.00 19.86
N GLU A 38 19.76 30.08 19.61
CA GLU A 38 20.05 30.54 18.25
C GLU A 38 20.97 29.55 17.51
N GLN A 39 22.01 29.04 18.18
CA GLN A 39 22.92 28.04 17.60
C GLN A 39 22.19 26.73 17.25
N ILE A 40 21.27 26.27 18.10
CA ILE A 40 20.44 25.08 17.84
C ILE A 40 19.49 25.31 16.66
N SER A 41 18.97 26.52 16.48
CA SER A 41 18.09 26.85 15.35
C SER A 41 18.85 26.84 14.01
N MET A 42 20.08 27.33 14.01
CA MET A 42 20.96 27.39 12.84
C MET A 42 21.39 25.98 12.40
N LEU A 43 21.78 25.13 13.35
CA LEU A 43 22.09 23.71 13.11
C LEU A 43 20.89 22.94 12.54
N LYS A 44 19.67 23.21 13.02
CA LYS A 44 18.45 22.59 12.48
C LYS A 44 18.14 23.02 11.04
N ALA A 45 18.51 24.25 10.66
CA ALA A 45 18.35 24.74 9.30
C ALA A 45 19.39 24.12 8.34
N GLU A 46 20.64 23.99 8.78
CA GLU A 46 21.71 23.30 8.01
C GLU A 46 21.41 21.81 7.83
N ILE A 47 20.91 21.13 8.86
CA ILE A 47 20.49 19.72 8.78
C ILE A 47 19.31 19.57 7.81
N ARG A 48 18.40 20.54 7.76
CA ARG A 48 17.26 20.53 6.81
C ARG A 48 17.72 20.76 5.37
N ALA A 49 18.70 21.64 5.15
CA ALA A 49 19.30 21.87 3.83
C ALA A 49 20.16 20.67 3.36
N ALA A 50 20.82 19.96 4.29
CA ALA A 50 21.53 18.71 4.00
C ALA A 50 20.55 17.57 3.62
N ARG A 51 19.37 17.54 4.25
CA ARG A 51 18.31 16.55 3.97
C ARG A 51 17.71 16.64 2.56
N GLU A 52 17.80 17.79 1.89
CA GLU A 52 17.35 17.95 0.50
C GLU A 52 18.34 17.42 -0.56
N LYS A 53 19.59 17.14 -0.17
CA LYS A 53 20.63 16.64 -1.11
C LYS A 53 20.78 15.12 -1.17
N ASP A 54 20.01 14.36 -0.39
CA ASP A 54 20.33 12.95 -0.10
C ASP A 54 19.60 11.87 -0.94
N LEU A 55 18.94 12.25 -2.05
CA LEU A 55 18.53 11.28 -3.07
C LEU A 55 19.68 10.96 -4.05
N GLU A 56 20.57 11.91 -4.29
CA GLU A 56 21.77 11.70 -5.12
C GLU A 56 22.78 10.82 -4.38
N THR A 57 22.98 11.04 -3.07
CA THR A 57 23.90 10.26 -2.23
C THR A 57 23.46 8.80 -2.09
N LEU A 58 22.17 8.53 -1.90
CA LEU A 58 21.64 7.16 -1.85
C LEU A 58 21.75 6.44 -3.20
N SER A 59 21.56 7.16 -4.32
CA SER A 59 21.80 6.63 -5.67
C SER A 59 23.28 6.31 -5.90
N GLN A 60 24.19 7.17 -5.42
CA GLN A 60 25.64 6.92 -5.51
C GLN A 60 26.09 5.77 -4.61
N ILE A 61 25.57 5.68 -3.38
CA ILE A 61 25.87 4.57 -2.46
C ILE A 61 25.37 3.24 -3.04
N THR A 62 24.17 3.22 -3.64
CA THR A 62 23.60 2.02 -4.28
C THR A 62 24.43 1.58 -5.50
N LYS A 63 24.90 2.54 -6.32
CA LYS A 63 25.81 2.26 -7.46
C LYS A 63 27.18 1.73 -6.99
N VAL A 64 27.72 2.27 -5.90
CA VAL A 64 28.97 1.80 -5.30
C VAL A 64 28.81 0.38 -4.75
N ILE A 65 27.71 0.07 -4.09
CA ILE A 65 27.41 -1.27 -3.58
C ILE A 65 27.30 -2.29 -4.73
N LEU A 66 26.56 -1.96 -5.80
CA LEU A 66 26.43 -2.82 -6.98
C LEU A 66 27.79 -3.08 -7.68
N LEU A 67 28.64 -2.06 -7.78
CA LEU A 67 30.01 -2.19 -8.33
C LEU A 67 30.92 -3.06 -7.47
N VAL A 68 30.78 -3.00 -6.14
CA VAL A 68 31.57 -3.83 -5.22
C VAL A 68 31.14 -5.30 -5.31
N VAL A 69 29.83 -5.57 -5.43
CA VAL A 69 29.30 -6.94 -5.64
C VAL A 69 29.77 -7.52 -6.98
N GLN A 70 29.65 -6.76 -8.07
CA GLN A 70 30.14 -7.22 -9.39
C GLN A 70 31.65 -7.48 -9.39
N LYS A 71 32.45 -6.67 -8.69
CA LYS A 71 33.90 -6.92 -8.57
C LYS A 71 34.22 -8.14 -7.72
N ALA A 72 33.44 -8.42 -6.68
CA ALA A 72 33.62 -9.62 -5.85
C ALA A 72 33.35 -10.91 -6.66
N ASP A 73 32.34 -10.91 -7.53
CA ASP A 73 32.03 -12.04 -8.41
C ASP A 73 33.13 -12.26 -9.47
N ILE A 74 33.69 -11.19 -10.03
CA ILE A 74 34.83 -11.27 -10.95
C ILE A 74 36.08 -11.82 -10.23
N ILE A 75 36.32 -11.42 -8.98
CA ILE A 75 37.45 -11.94 -8.18
C ILE A 75 37.24 -13.41 -7.81
N ALA A 76 36.01 -13.83 -7.50
CA ALA A 76 35.68 -15.23 -7.25
C ALA A 76 35.87 -16.10 -8.52
N ALA A 77 35.45 -15.59 -9.69
CA ALA A 77 35.66 -16.25 -10.98
C ALA A 77 37.16 -16.32 -11.35
N THR A 78 37.94 -15.27 -11.08
CA THR A 78 39.38 -15.21 -11.35
C THR A 78 40.18 -16.15 -10.43
N ASN A 79 39.76 -16.29 -9.17
CA ASN A 79 40.36 -17.22 -8.20
C ASN A 79 39.98 -18.68 -8.45
N SER A 80 38.85 -18.96 -9.10
CA SER A 80 38.52 -20.31 -9.58
C SER A 80 39.38 -20.76 -10.76
N LEU A 81 40.01 -19.82 -11.48
CA LEU A 81 40.91 -20.08 -12.62
C LEU A 81 42.38 -20.27 -12.20
N HIS A 82 42.75 -19.92 -10.97
CA HIS A 82 44.09 -20.14 -10.42
C HIS A 82 44.07 -21.22 -9.34
N SER A 83 43.65 -22.42 -9.73
CA SER A 83 44.08 -23.64 -9.05
C SER A 83 45.52 -23.93 -9.49
N GLU A 84 46.49 -23.56 -8.65
CA GLU A 84 47.60 -24.44 -8.28
C GLU A 84 48.49 -23.72 -7.24
N ALA A 85 48.91 -24.49 -6.23
CA ALA A 85 49.92 -24.19 -5.21
C ALA A 85 49.45 -23.67 -3.83
N THR A 86 49.49 -24.64 -2.91
CA THR A 86 49.90 -24.57 -1.49
C THR A 86 48.82 -24.35 -0.41
N LEU A 87 48.60 -25.44 0.32
CA LEU A 87 47.56 -25.72 1.31
C LEU A 87 47.77 -25.04 2.68
N ALA A 88 48.50 -23.92 2.74
CA ALA A 88 48.78 -23.21 3.99
C ALA A 88 48.08 -21.83 4.10
N THR A 89 47.48 -21.34 3.02
CA THR A 89 46.81 -20.03 2.98
C THR A 89 45.28 -20.11 2.91
N ALA A 90 44.72 -21.31 2.66
CA ALA A 90 43.28 -21.52 2.54
C ALA A 90 42.54 -21.42 3.88
N GLN A 91 43.18 -21.85 4.98
CA GLN A 91 42.59 -21.79 6.33
C GLN A 91 42.49 -20.34 6.81
N ASP A 92 43.54 -19.54 6.59
CA ASP A 92 43.56 -18.12 6.96
C ASP A 92 42.60 -17.29 6.10
N MET A 93 42.50 -17.58 4.79
CA MET A 93 41.50 -16.96 3.93
C MET A 93 40.06 -17.31 4.32
N PHE A 94 39.81 -18.53 4.79
CA PHE A 94 38.48 -18.93 5.26
C PHE A 94 38.10 -18.15 6.51
N TRP A 95 38.99 -18.05 7.50
CA TRP A 95 38.76 -17.26 8.71
C TRP A 95 38.63 -15.77 8.43
N ILE A 96 39.38 -15.21 7.48
CA ILE A 96 39.25 -13.81 7.06
C ILE A 96 37.91 -13.58 6.35
N LYS A 97 37.46 -14.49 5.48
CA LYS A 97 36.14 -14.40 4.83
C LYS A 97 35.00 -14.52 5.84
N CYS A 98 35.11 -15.44 6.79
CA CYS A 98 34.16 -15.57 7.90
C CYS A 98 34.16 -14.32 8.79
N TRP A 99 35.32 -13.70 9.03
CA TRP A 99 35.43 -12.47 9.81
C TRP A 99 34.83 -11.27 9.07
N ILE A 100 35.07 -11.11 7.77
CA ILE A 100 34.45 -10.06 6.95
C ILE A 100 32.94 -10.27 6.86
N ALA A 101 32.47 -11.51 6.68
CA ALA A 101 31.04 -11.83 6.69
C ALA A 101 30.41 -11.59 8.06
N ALA A 102 31.10 -11.93 9.16
CA ALA A 102 30.61 -11.69 10.51
C ALA A 102 30.58 -10.19 10.85
N VAL A 103 31.61 -9.42 10.51
CA VAL A 103 31.63 -7.96 10.69
C VAL A 103 30.59 -7.29 9.79
N GLY A 104 30.41 -7.76 8.56
CA GLY A 104 29.35 -7.32 7.66
C GLY A 104 27.95 -7.65 8.19
N LEU A 105 27.75 -8.83 8.77
CA LEU A 105 26.49 -9.23 9.39
C LEU A 105 26.22 -8.46 10.68
N VAL A 106 27.24 -8.17 11.50
CA VAL A 106 27.12 -7.32 12.68
C VAL A 106 26.82 -5.87 12.29
N ALA A 107 27.44 -5.36 11.22
CA ALA A 107 27.11 -4.04 10.68
C ALA A 107 25.70 -3.99 10.07
N LEU A 108 25.27 -5.05 9.38
CA LEU A 108 23.90 -5.18 8.84
C LEU A 108 22.87 -5.34 9.95
N LEU A 109 23.18 -6.09 11.00
CA LEU A 109 22.32 -6.25 12.20
C LEU A 109 22.30 -4.96 13.01
N ALA A 110 23.42 -4.23 13.11
CA ALA A 110 23.45 -2.90 13.71
C ALA A 110 22.65 -1.90 12.87
N LEU A 111 22.74 -1.98 11.54
CA LEU A 111 21.95 -1.18 10.60
C LEU A 111 20.46 -1.55 10.67
N LEU A 112 20.13 -2.82 10.82
CA LEU A 112 18.77 -3.33 11.07
C LEU A 112 18.26 -2.94 12.45
N VAL A 113 19.12 -2.83 13.47
CA VAL A 113 18.76 -2.34 14.80
C VAL A 113 18.62 -0.82 14.81
N THR A 114 19.38 -0.07 14.01
CA THR A 114 19.16 1.37 13.81
C THR A 114 17.94 1.62 12.95
N LEU A 115 17.71 0.83 11.90
CA LEU A 115 16.47 0.84 11.12
C LEU A 115 15.28 0.36 11.96
N GLN A 116 15.45 -0.62 12.87
CA GLN A 116 14.42 -1.04 13.81
C GLN A 116 14.24 -0.04 14.94
N LYS A 117 15.23 0.78 15.30
CA LYS A 117 15.07 1.92 16.23
C LYS A 117 14.49 3.14 15.52
N ASP A 118 14.67 3.29 14.21
CA ASP A 118 13.93 4.24 13.38
C ASP A 118 12.51 3.73 13.09
N VAL A 119 12.30 2.40 13.05
CA VAL A 119 10.99 1.72 12.99
C VAL A 119 10.30 1.60 14.36
N ALA A 120 11.03 1.59 15.48
CA ALA A 120 10.47 1.59 16.85
C ALA A 120 10.35 3.01 17.41
N GLY A 121 11.16 3.94 16.91
CA GLY A 121 11.01 5.39 17.01
C GLY A 121 9.87 5.89 16.11
N THR A 122 9.56 5.16 15.04
CA THR A 122 8.21 5.16 14.46
C THR A 122 7.37 4.08 15.15
N LYS A 123 7.02 4.32 16.43
CA LYS A 123 5.73 3.82 16.95
C LYS A 123 4.76 3.88 15.78
N SER A 124 4.18 2.73 15.42
CA SER A 124 3.08 2.65 14.46
C SER A 124 2.15 3.80 14.83
N THR A 125 2.28 4.86 14.06
CA THR A 125 1.36 5.95 14.15
C THR A 125 0.35 5.58 13.11
N TYR A 126 -0.49 4.62 13.48
CA TYR A 126 -1.87 5.04 13.63
C TYR A 126 -1.86 6.28 14.54
N ARG A 127 -1.55 7.45 13.95
CA ARG A 127 -2.03 8.69 14.52
C ARG A 127 -3.54 8.47 14.45
N PRO A 128 -4.31 8.46 15.56
CA PRO A 128 -5.66 8.95 15.41
C PRO A 128 -5.49 10.27 14.68
N PHE A 129 -6.08 10.37 13.49
CA PHE A 129 -6.02 11.56 12.65
C PHE A 129 -6.37 12.74 13.56
N LYS A 130 -5.35 13.45 14.03
CA LYS A 130 -5.54 14.51 15.01
C LYS A 130 -5.91 15.71 14.16
N MET A 131 -7.23 15.91 14.08
CA MET A 131 -7.87 16.94 13.27
C MET A 131 -7.26 18.30 13.59
N ALA A 132 -6.50 18.82 12.64
CA ALA A 132 -6.31 20.25 12.52
C ALA A 132 -7.57 20.81 11.84
N THR A 133 -8.49 21.29 12.69
CA THR A 133 -9.42 22.41 12.46
C THR A 133 -9.98 22.57 11.03
N SER A 134 -10.99 21.77 10.69
CA SER A 134 -12.09 22.13 9.78
C SER A 134 -13.34 21.25 10.00
N GLU A 135 -13.55 20.70 11.20
CA GLU A 135 -14.80 19.98 11.53
C GLU A 135 -16.04 20.87 11.47
N GLN A 136 -15.86 22.20 11.44
CA GLN A 136 -16.95 23.16 11.40
C GLN A 136 -17.62 23.30 10.02
N ASP A 137 -16.99 22.88 8.93
CA ASP A 137 -17.51 23.17 7.57
C ASP A 137 -18.52 22.15 7.03
N MET A 138 -18.66 20.97 7.65
CA MET A 138 -19.58 19.92 7.17
C MET A 138 -20.23 19.13 8.33
N PRO A 139 -21.17 19.73 9.09
CA PRO A 139 -21.78 19.10 10.26
C PRO A 139 -22.53 17.80 9.91
N PHE A 140 -22.98 17.65 8.66
CA PHE A 140 -23.69 16.46 8.21
C PHE A 140 -22.80 15.21 8.14
N ILE A 141 -21.47 15.32 8.04
CA ILE A 141 -20.57 14.14 8.02
C ILE A 141 -20.69 13.35 9.32
N ARG A 142 -20.74 14.04 10.47
CA ARG A 142 -20.93 13.38 11.78
C ARG A 142 -22.29 12.72 11.87
N ASN A 143 -23.30 13.30 11.22
CA ASN A 143 -24.66 12.76 11.16
C ASN A 143 -24.78 11.50 10.28
N LEU A 144 -23.88 11.28 9.31
CA LEU A 144 -23.82 10.03 8.54
C LEU A 144 -23.50 8.82 9.41
N ALA A 145 -22.69 9.01 10.46
CA ALA A 145 -22.33 7.97 11.42
C ALA A 145 -23.29 7.88 12.64
N SER A 146 -24.41 8.63 12.63
CA SER A 146 -25.38 8.62 13.74
C SER A 146 -26.05 7.26 13.87
N SER A 147 -26.36 6.84 15.10
CA SER A 147 -27.15 5.63 15.37
C SER A 147 -28.60 5.74 14.90
N ASP A 148 -29.17 6.95 14.85
CA ASP A 148 -30.53 7.18 14.38
C ASP A 148 -30.60 7.17 12.85
N ARG A 149 -31.38 6.22 12.31
CA ARG A 149 -31.67 6.10 10.87
C ARG A 149 -32.19 7.41 10.28
N ARG A 150 -33.08 8.13 10.97
CA ARG A 150 -33.68 9.38 10.45
C ARG A 150 -32.63 10.46 10.27
N ILE A 151 -31.67 10.55 11.18
CA ILE A 151 -30.56 11.49 11.10
C ILE A 151 -29.64 11.12 9.92
N ARG A 152 -29.31 9.83 9.75
CA ARG A 152 -28.50 9.37 8.61
C ARG A 152 -29.16 9.65 7.25
N THR A 153 -30.45 9.36 7.11
CA THR A 153 -31.19 9.62 5.85
C THR A 153 -31.20 11.11 5.50
N LYS A 154 -31.41 11.99 6.49
CA LYS A 154 -31.32 13.44 6.26
C LYS A 154 -29.90 13.87 5.86
N ALA A 155 -28.88 13.29 6.50
CA ALA A 155 -27.49 13.58 6.20
C ALA A 155 -27.09 13.14 4.77
N LEU A 156 -27.60 12.00 4.29
CA LEU A 156 -27.41 11.56 2.90
C LEU A 156 -28.05 12.52 1.88
N ALA A 157 -29.26 13.01 2.16
CA ALA A 157 -29.90 14.01 1.29
C ALA A 157 -29.12 15.34 1.29
N SER A 158 -28.60 15.77 2.45
CA SER A 158 -27.71 16.93 2.54
C SER A 158 -26.40 16.73 1.79
N LEU A 159 -25.81 15.53 1.86
CA LEU A 159 -24.61 15.16 1.11
C LEU A 159 -24.86 15.26 -0.40
N GLN A 160 -25.95 14.71 -0.92
CA GLN A 160 -26.28 14.78 -2.34
C GLN A 160 -26.42 16.23 -2.83
N THR A 161 -27.09 17.07 -2.03
CA THR A 161 -27.22 18.51 -2.29
C THR A 161 -25.85 19.20 -2.30
N TYR A 162 -25.00 18.86 -1.32
CA TYR A 162 -23.64 19.38 -1.24
C TYR A 162 -22.80 19.00 -2.46
N LEU A 163 -22.81 17.74 -2.89
CA LEU A 163 -22.06 17.25 -4.05
C LEU A 163 -22.46 17.98 -5.34
N THR A 164 -23.76 18.25 -5.52
CA THR A 164 -24.27 19.00 -6.68
C THR A 164 -23.71 20.42 -6.76
N ALA A 165 -23.44 21.05 -5.62
CA ALA A 165 -22.89 22.41 -5.56
C ALA A 165 -21.36 22.47 -5.73
N GLN A 166 -20.65 21.33 -5.65
CA GLN A 166 -19.19 21.30 -5.69
C GLN A 166 -18.65 21.43 -7.12
N ARG A 167 -18.15 22.61 -7.50
CA ARG A 167 -17.49 22.81 -8.80
C ARG A 167 -16.22 21.97 -8.94
N LYS A 168 -15.44 21.88 -7.87
CA LYS A 168 -14.20 21.10 -7.79
C LYS A 168 -14.20 20.34 -6.46
N LEU A 169 -14.06 19.03 -6.53
CA LEU A 169 -13.96 18.18 -5.36
C LEU A 169 -12.49 18.03 -4.96
N ASP A 170 -12.19 18.40 -3.72
CA ASP A 170 -10.88 18.15 -3.13
C ASP A 170 -10.78 16.72 -2.58
N HIS A 171 -9.61 16.10 -2.73
CA HIS A 171 -9.38 14.70 -2.34
C HIS A 171 -9.57 14.48 -0.84
N LEU A 172 -9.06 15.38 0.01
CA LEU A 172 -9.23 15.29 1.46
C LEU A 172 -10.71 15.41 1.86
N THR A 173 -11.48 16.23 1.12
CA THR A 173 -12.92 16.35 1.34
C THR A 173 -13.63 15.04 0.96
N ALA A 174 -13.31 14.46 -0.19
CA ALA A 174 -13.85 13.17 -0.61
C ALA A 174 -13.55 12.06 0.43
N LEU A 175 -12.33 12.01 0.97
CA LEU A 175 -11.94 11.09 2.03
C LEU A 175 -12.77 11.25 3.31
N LYS A 176 -13.02 12.48 3.75
CA LYS A 176 -13.86 12.76 4.92
C LYS A 176 -15.30 12.29 4.69
N LEU A 177 -15.84 12.53 3.50
CA LEU A 177 -17.20 12.11 3.13
C LEU A 177 -17.30 10.58 3.08
N TRP A 178 -16.36 9.90 2.45
CA TRP A 178 -16.35 8.43 2.36
C TRP A 178 -16.16 7.75 3.71
N LYS A 179 -15.39 8.34 4.65
CA LYS A 179 -15.34 7.86 6.03
C LYS A 179 -16.72 7.93 6.71
N GLY A 180 -17.47 9.02 6.50
CA GLY A 180 -18.84 9.13 6.99
C GLY A 180 -19.78 8.10 6.36
N LEU A 181 -19.67 7.90 5.04
CA LEU A 181 -20.45 6.91 4.29
C LEU A 181 -20.14 5.47 4.71
N PHE A 182 -18.88 5.14 4.97
CA PHE A 182 -18.46 3.84 5.49
C PHE A 182 -19.20 3.52 6.79
N PHE A 183 -19.22 4.46 7.74
CA PHE A 183 -19.96 4.27 8.99
C PHE A 183 -21.49 4.30 8.81
N ALA A 184 -22.00 5.01 7.80
CA ALA A 184 -23.43 4.93 7.45
C ALA A 184 -23.83 3.51 7.02
N MET A 185 -23.01 2.86 6.19
CA MET A 185 -23.18 1.45 5.82
C MET A 185 -22.97 0.53 7.03
N TRP A 186 -21.96 0.80 7.85
CA TRP A 186 -21.68 0.06 9.08
C TRP A 186 -22.89 -0.01 10.02
N MET A 187 -23.60 1.10 10.21
CA MET A 187 -24.79 1.21 11.08
C MET A 187 -26.10 0.73 10.42
N CYS A 188 -26.05 0.21 9.19
CA CYS A 188 -27.22 -0.32 8.49
C CYS A 188 -27.34 -1.84 8.71
N ASP A 189 -28.32 -2.27 9.51
CA ASP A 189 -28.47 -3.68 9.91
C ASP A 189 -29.61 -4.43 9.21
N LYS A 190 -30.52 -3.71 8.54
CA LYS A 190 -31.67 -4.33 7.88
C LYS A 190 -31.34 -4.65 6.41
N PRO A 191 -31.66 -5.87 5.91
CA PRO A 191 -31.26 -6.29 4.56
C PRO A 191 -31.73 -5.35 3.43
N VAL A 192 -33.03 -5.03 3.36
CA VAL A 192 -33.56 -4.15 2.31
C VAL A 192 -32.94 -2.74 2.37
N PRO A 193 -32.86 -2.08 3.55
CA PRO A 193 -32.11 -0.84 3.68
C PRO A 193 -30.62 -0.91 3.30
N GLN A 194 -29.92 -2.03 3.53
CA GLN A 194 -28.52 -2.19 3.11
C GLN A 194 -28.41 -2.19 1.59
N GLN A 195 -29.31 -2.91 0.90
CA GLN A 195 -29.34 -2.95 -0.57
C GLN A 195 -29.61 -1.56 -1.16
N ASN A 196 -30.62 -0.86 -0.65
CA ASN A 196 -30.94 0.49 -1.10
C ASN A 196 -29.78 1.46 -0.84
N LEU A 197 -29.18 1.40 0.36
CA LEU A 197 -28.06 2.25 0.72
C LEU A 197 -26.84 1.99 -0.16
N ALA A 198 -26.55 0.74 -0.52
CA ALA A 198 -25.46 0.40 -1.43
C ALA A 198 -25.67 0.99 -2.84
N ASN A 199 -26.91 0.94 -3.35
CA ASN A 199 -27.27 1.58 -4.62
C ASN A 199 -27.14 3.09 -4.52
N ASP A 200 -27.74 3.70 -3.50
CA ASP A 200 -27.70 5.16 -3.27
C ASP A 200 -26.25 5.66 -3.18
N MET A 201 -25.40 4.99 -2.41
CA MET A 201 -23.98 5.32 -2.25
C MET A 201 -23.20 5.20 -3.56
N ALA A 202 -23.46 4.13 -4.32
CA ALA A 202 -22.81 3.91 -5.61
C ALA A 202 -23.24 4.93 -6.66
N ASP A 203 -24.46 5.49 -6.59
CA ASP A 203 -24.98 6.48 -7.53
C ASP A 203 -24.67 7.94 -7.15
N LEU A 204 -24.08 8.19 -5.96
CA LEU A 204 -23.72 9.55 -5.52
C LEU A 204 -22.78 10.28 -6.50
N TYR A 205 -21.90 9.56 -7.21
CA TYR A 205 -21.00 10.16 -8.20
C TYR A 205 -21.77 10.90 -9.30
N ALA A 206 -22.99 10.46 -9.64
CA ALA A 206 -23.81 11.07 -10.68
C ALA A 206 -24.28 12.48 -10.29
N SER A 207 -24.20 12.84 -9.01
CA SER A 207 -24.49 14.19 -8.50
C SER A 207 -23.28 15.13 -8.62
N LEU A 208 -22.08 14.63 -8.94
CA LEU A 208 -20.89 15.46 -9.11
C LEU A 208 -20.95 16.21 -10.45
N PRO A 209 -20.59 17.50 -10.49
CA PRO A 209 -20.40 18.22 -11.74
C PRO A 209 -19.36 17.51 -12.61
N GLY A 210 -19.64 17.33 -13.89
CA GLY A 210 -18.78 16.60 -14.83
C GLY A 210 -19.06 15.10 -14.93
N ALA A 211 -19.91 14.52 -14.06
CA ALA A 211 -20.27 13.10 -14.15
C ALA A 211 -21.04 12.78 -15.45
N LYS A 212 -22.09 13.56 -15.74
CA LYS A 212 -22.84 13.45 -16.98
C LYS A 212 -22.15 14.27 -18.08
N PRO A 213 -21.87 13.68 -19.25
CA PRO A 213 -21.30 14.44 -20.35
C PRO A 213 -22.32 15.46 -20.86
N THR A 214 -21.88 16.69 -21.08
CA THR A 214 -22.68 17.73 -21.75
C THR A 214 -22.59 17.61 -23.27
N ASP A 215 -21.46 17.06 -23.76
CA ASP A 215 -21.13 16.84 -25.17
C ASP A 215 -20.15 15.67 -25.21
N ALA A 216 -20.47 14.61 -25.96
CA ALA A 216 -19.64 13.41 -26.05
C ALA A 216 -18.27 13.69 -26.70
N SER A 217 -18.18 14.72 -27.54
CA SER A 217 -16.95 15.08 -28.27
C SER A 217 -15.94 15.85 -27.43
N LYS A 218 -16.35 16.39 -26.26
CA LYS A 218 -15.48 17.23 -25.42
C LYS A 218 -14.82 16.41 -24.30
N PRO A 219 -13.58 16.75 -23.91
CA PRO A 219 -12.96 16.13 -22.75
C PRO A 219 -13.76 16.43 -21.49
N ASP A 220 -13.66 15.54 -20.49
CA ASP A 220 -14.37 15.76 -19.24
C ASP A 220 -13.91 17.07 -18.57
N SER A 221 -14.87 17.82 -18.02
CA SER A 221 -14.59 19.16 -17.47
C SER A 221 -13.74 19.14 -16.20
N ASN A 222 -13.66 18.00 -15.52
CA ASN A 222 -12.96 17.81 -14.25
C ASN A 222 -12.75 16.32 -13.94
N ASP A 223 -11.96 16.05 -12.90
CA ASP A 223 -11.66 14.70 -12.41
C ASP A 223 -12.43 14.35 -11.13
N ASN A 224 -13.55 15.01 -10.85
CA ASN A 224 -14.29 14.84 -9.59
C ASN A 224 -14.73 13.38 -9.37
N VAL A 225 -15.15 12.68 -10.44
CA VAL A 225 -15.59 11.28 -10.37
C VAL A 225 -14.42 10.36 -10.01
N THR A 226 -13.27 10.54 -10.66
CA THR A 226 -12.05 9.78 -10.34
C THR A 226 -11.62 10.02 -8.89
N ILE A 227 -11.56 11.28 -8.45
CA ILE A 227 -11.23 11.64 -7.06
C ILE A 227 -12.21 10.98 -6.07
N TRP A 228 -13.50 10.98 -6.40
CA TRP A 228 -14.54 10.38 -5.57
C TRP A 228 -14.33 8.88 -5.39
N PHE A 229 -14.09 8.12 -6.46
CA PHE A 229 -13.86 6.68 -6.37
C PHE A 229 -12.49 6.33 -5.77
N THR A 230 -11.45 7.12 -6.03
CA THR A 230 -10.14 6.95 -5.39
C THR A 230 -10.27 7.07 -3.88
N ALA A 231 -10.94 8.12 -3.39
CA ALA A 231 -11.19 8.29 -1.96
C ALA A 231 -12.04 7.16 -1.36
N ALA A 232 -12.98 6.60 -2.12
CA ALA A 232 -13.78 5.46 -1.68
C ALA A 232 -12.91 4.24 -1.36
N TYR A 233 -11.99 3.91 -2.26
CA TYR A 233 -11.10 2.77 -2.13
C TYR A 233 -9.98 3.01 -1.11
N GLU A 234 -9.48 4.23 -0.97
CA GLU A 234 -8.58 4.62 0.12
C GLU A 234 -9.19 4.45 1.51
N VAL A 235 -10.52 4.56 1.63
CA VAL A 235 -11.24 4.30 2.89
C VAL A 235 -11.56 2.81 3.06
N LEU A 236 -12.00 2.13 1.99
CA LEU A 236 -12.44 0.74 2.07
C LEU A 236 -11.28 -0.25 2.23
N ALA A 237 -10.20 -0.11 1.46
CA ALA A 237 -9.14 -1.11 1.41
C ALA A 237 -8.43 -1.32 2.76
N PRO A 238 -8.02 -0.27 3.51
CA PRO A 238 -7.40 -0.46 4.82
C PRO A 238 -8.35 -1.02 5.89
N GLN A 239 -9.66 -0.79 5.73
CA GLN A 239 -10.68 -1.24 6.68
C GLN A 239 -11.18 -2.66 6.37
N TRP A 240 -10.87 -3.21 5.20
CA TRP A 240 -11.45 -4.47 4.73
C TRP A 240 -11.22 -5.64 5.68
N THR A 241 -10.02 -5.74 6.26
CA THR A 241 -9.66 -6.79 7.22
C THR A 241 -10.25 -6.57 8.60
N GLU A 242 -10.73 -5.37 8.91
CA GLU A 242 -11.39 -5.02 10.17
C GLU A 242 -12.90 -5.31 10.14
N ILE A 243 -13.46 -5.55 8.94
CA ILE A 243 -14.87 -5.92 8.77
C ILE A 243 -15.06 -7.37 9.19
N ASP A 244 -15.88 -7.59 10.21
CA ASP A 244 -16.25 -8.93 10.64
C ASP A 244 -17.19 -9.63 9.66
N VAL A 245 -17.23 -10.96 9.74
CA VAL A 245 -17.98 -11.83 8.82
C VAL A 245 -19.46 -11.45 8.73
N LEU A 246 -20.10 -11.05 9.83
CA LEU A 246 -21.53 -10.69 9.87
C LEU A 246 -21.83 -9.37 9.14
N ARG A 247 -20.81 -8.52 8.94
CA ARG A 247 -20.94 -7.25 8.23
C ARG A 247 -20.42 -7.31 6.79
N MET A 248 -19.69 -8.36 6.43
CA MET A 248 -19.00 -8.45 5.14
C MET A 248 -19.97 -8.35 3.95
N GLU A 249 -21.12 -9.05 3.98
CA GLU A 249 -22.04 -9.14 2.83
C GLU A 249 -22.48 -7.77 2.28
N LYS A 250 -22.80 -6.81 3.15
CA LYS A 250 -23.22 -5.46 2.72
C LYS A 250 -22.06 -4.65 2.12
N PHE A 251 -20.83 -4.90 2.54
CA PHE A 251 -19.65 -4.25 1.95
C PHE A 251 -19.26 -4.90 0.62
N LEU A 252 -19.36 -6.23 0.49
CA LEU A 252 -19.24 -6.92 -0.81
C LEU A 252 -20.25 -6.34 -1.82
N ARG A 253 -21.50 -6.17 -1.39
CA ARG A 253 -22.55 -5.55 -2.21
C ARG A 253 -22.23 -4.11 -2.59
N LEU A 254 -21.72 -3.31 -1.65
CA LEU A 254 -21.31 -1.93 -1.92
C LEU A 254 -20.23 -1.87 -2.99
N VAL A 255 -19.15 -2.65 -2.85
CA VAL A 255 -18.06 -2.71 -3.83
C VAL A 255 -18.59 -3.14 -5.20
N ARG A 256 -19.49 -4.12 -5.22
CA ARG A 256 -20.16 -4.57 -6.45
C ARG A 256 -20.93 -3.43 -7.14
N ARG A 257 -21.71 -2.66 -6.39
CA ARG A 257 -22.46 -1.50 -6.94
C ARG A 257 -21.55 -0.36 -7.38
N MET A 258 -20.46 -0.10 -6.65
CA MET A 258 -19.46 0.90 -7.03
C MET A 258 -18.72 0.52 -8.32
N PHE A 259 -18.39 -0.77 -8.51
CA PHE A 259 -17.78 -1.26 -9.74
C PHE A 259 -18.74 -1.07 -10.93
N ALA A 260 -20.00 -1.49 -10.79
CA ALA A 260 -21.04 -1.25 -11.80
C ALA A 260 -21.24 0.24 -12.13
N ALA A 261 -21.15 1.11 -11.12
CA ALA A 261 -21.26 2.56 -11.30
C ALA A 261 -20.10 3.13 -12.14
N GLN A 262 -18.88 2.64 -11.97
CA GLN A 262 -17.73 3.04 -12.78
C GLN A 262 -17.88 2.58 -14.24
N LEU A 263 -18.37 1.37 -14.48
CA LEU A 263 -18.65 0.89 -15.83
C LEU A 263 -19.74 1.72 -16.52
N ARG A 264 -20.84 2.03 -15.80
CA ARG A 264 -21.89 2.92 -16.29
C ARG A 264 -21.37 4.31 -16.61
N TRP A 265 -20.48 4.86 -15.79
CA TRP A 265 -19.89 6.18 -16.03
C TRP A 265 -19.07 6.23 -17.34
N VAL A 266 -18.41 5.13 -17.71
CA VAL A 266 -17.74 5.01 -19.01
C VAL A 266 -18.78 4.96 -20.15
N GLY A 267 -19.84 4.16 -19.98
CA GLY A 267 -20.95 4.05 -20.94
C GLY A 267 -21.70 5.36 -21.18
N ASP A 268 -21.87 6.20 -20.15
CA ASP A 268 -22.55 7.51 -20.25
C ASP A 268 -21.91 8.43 -21.31
N LYS A 269 -20.61 8.27 -21.59
CA LYS A 269 -19.87 9.01 -22.62
C LYS A 269 -19.54 8.11 -23.81
N GLN A 270 -20.46 7.22 -24.18
CA GLN A 270 -20.35 6.34 -25.34
C GLN A 270 -19.00 5.59 -25.37
N TRP A 271 -18.57 5.12 -24.21
CA TRP A 271 -17.33 4.35 -24.09
C TRP A 271 -16.07 5.12 -24.51
N ALA A 272 -16.02 6.44 -24.34
CA ALA A 272 -14.86 7.25 -24.69
C ALA A 272 -13.57 6.79 -23.96
N THR A 273 -12.47 6.71 -24.71
CA THR A 273 -11.15 6.24 -24.23
C THR A 273 -10.67 6.99 -22.99
N GLU A 274 -10.92 8.30 -22.88
CA GLU A 274 -10.56 9.10 -21.70
C GLU A 274 -11.15 8.52 -20.40
N ARG A 275 -12.43 8.14 -20.40
CA ARG A 275 -13.08 7.56 -19.22
C ARG A 275 -12.65 6.12 -18.99
N GLN A 276 -12.42 5.36 -20.06
CA GLN A 276 -11.86 4.01 -19.95
C GLN A 276 -10.50 4.05 -19.24
N ASP A 277 -9.60 4.94 -19.67
CA ASP A 277 -8.24 5.07 -19.12
C ASP A 277 -8.28 5.46 -17.65
N LYS A 278 -9.11 6.44 -17.27
CA LYS A 278 -9.29 6.86 -15.87
C LYS A 278 -9.83 5.70 -15.01
N THR A 279 -10.82 4.97 -15.50
CA THR A 279 -11.42 3.82 -14.78
C THR A 279 -10.42 2.68 -14.64
N ILE A 280 -9.74 2.28 -15.72
CA ILE A 280 -8.74 1.21 -15.71
C ILE A 280 -7.58 1.57 -14.78
N ALA A 281 -7.05 2.80 -14.87
CA ALA A 281 -5.96 3.25 -14.01
C ALA A 281 -6.34 3.15 -12.53
N LEU A 282 -7.56 3.57 -12.17
CA LEU A 282 -8.07 3.52 -10.81
C LEU A 282 -8.26 2.08 -10.34
N LEU A 283 -8.89 1.22 -11.14
CA LEU A 283 -9.12 -0.19 -10.83
C LEU A 283 -7.81 -0.97 -10.64
N LYS A 284 -6.83 -0.72 -11.52
CA LYS A 284 -5.47 -1.27 -11.46
C LYS A 284 -4.70 -0.83 -10.22
N GLN A 285 -4.96 0.37 -9.73
CA GLN A 285 -4.36 0.91 -8.51
C GLN A 285 -4.90 0.25 -7.22
N TRP A 286 -6.08 -0.35 -7.29
CA TRP A 286 -6.82 -0.88 -6.14
C TRP A 286 -7.11 -2.36 -6.32
N HIS A 287 -8.31 -2.74 -6.74
CA HIS A 287 -8.80 -4.12 -6.57
C HIS A 287 -8.15 -5.09 -7.56
N PHE A 288 -7.59 -4.58 -8.66
CA PHE A 288 -6.86 -5.34 -9.66
C PHE A 288 -5.35 -5.02 -9.63
N GLU A 289 -4.83 -4.61 -8.48
CA GLU A 289 -3.38 -4.48 -8.30
C GLU A 289 -2.71 -5.86 -8.45
N SER A 290 -1.61 -5.93 -9.21
CA SER A 290 -0.90 -7.17 -9.52
C SER A 290 0.38 -7.42 -8.72
N GLU A 291 0.97 -6.40 -8.09
CA GLU A 291 2.25 -6.49 -7.36
C GLU A 291 2.15 -7.29 -6.04
N GLY A 292 0.94 -7.50 -5.52
CA GLY A 292 0.71 -8.29 -4.33
C GLY A 292 0.90 -7.53 -3.02
N ASP A 293 0.84 -6.19 -3.00
CA ASP A 293 0.91 -5.42 -1.77
C ASP A 293 -0.32 -5.67 -0.87
N VAL A 294 -0.17 -6.61 0.06
CA VAL A 294 -1.19 -7.00 1.04
C VAL A 294 -1.46 -5.88 2.06
N GLY A 295 -0.46 -5.03 2.34
CA GLY A 295 -0.59 -3.95 3.32
C GLY A 295 -1.45 -2.79 2.80
N ARG A 296 -1.46 -2.59 1.48
CA ARG A 296 -2.28 -1.59 0.81
C ARG A 296 -3.63 -2.14 0.35
N VAL A 297 -3.63 -3.29 -0.33
CA VAL A 297 -4.84 -3.90 -0.91
C VAL A 297 -4.96 -5.34 -0.41
N PRO A 298 -5.92 -5.63 0.49
CA PRO A 298 -6.05 -6.95 1.06
C PRO A 298 -6.51 -7.99 0.02
N PRO A 299 -6.06 -9.26 0.10
CA PRO A 299 -6.37 -10.29 -0.88
C PRO A 299 -7.87 -10.52 -1.08
N GLY A 300 -8.66 -10.47 0.00
CA GLY A 300 -10.11 -10.66 -0.08
C GLY A 300 -10.83 -9.62 -0.94
N LEU A 301 -10.26 -8.41 -1.05
CA LEU A 301 -10.82 -7.36 -1.90
C LEU A 301 -10.58 -7.65 -3.39
N ARG A 302 -9.41 -8.23 -3.71
CA ARG A 302 -9.03 -8.63 -5.07
C ARG A 302 -9.83 -9.83 -5.53
N LEU A 303 -9.96 -10.83 -4.65
CA LEU A 303 -10.77 -12.02 -4.91
C LEU A 303 -12.23 -11.63 -5.15
N HIS A 304 -12.81 -10.77 -4.30
CA HIS A 304 -14.16 -10.28 -4.54
C HIS A 304 -14.31 -9.52 -5.87
N ALA A 305 -13.29 -8.76 -6.29
CA ALA A 305 -13.34 -8.08 -7.59
C ALA A 305 -13.27 -9.06 -8.78
N LEU A 306 -12.47 -10.12 -8.65
CA LEU A 306 -12.44 -11.24 -9.58
C LEU A 306 -13.76 -12.01 -9.59
N ASP A 307 -14.46 -12.17 -8.47
CA ASP A 307 -15.73 -12.90 -8.44
C ASP A 307 -16.90 -12.13 -9.12
N ILE A 308 -16.75 -10.82 -9.36
CA ILE A 308 -17.85 -9.96 -9.84
C ILE A 308 -17.63 -9.35 -11.21
N TRP A 309 -16.42 -9.32 -11.75
CA TRP A 309 -16.13 -8.51 -12.94
C TRP A 309 -16.98 -8.94 -14.15
N VAL A 310 -17.08 -10.24 -14.44
CA VAL A 310 -17.92 -10.75 -15.55
C VAL A 310 -19.38 -10.38 -15.34
N ASP A 311 -19.93 -10.64 -14.14
CA ASP A 311 -21.33 -10.33 -13.79
C ASP A 311 -21.66 -8.85 -14.02
N GLU A 312 -20.76 -7.95 -13.62
CA GLU A 312 -20.99 -6.52 -13.74
C GLU A 312 -20.78 -6.02 -15.18
N MET A 313 -19.92 -6.68 -15.95
CA MET A 313 -19.76 -6.39 -17.37
C MET A 313 -21.00 -6.80 -18.17
N GLU A 314 -21.51 -8.00 -17.92
CA GLU A 314 -22.76 -8.50 -18.49
C GLU A 314 -23.92 -7.58 -18.12
N ARG A 315 -24.02 -7.16 -16.84
CA ARG A 315 -25.09 -6.28 -16.36
C ARG A 315 -25.18 -4.94 -17.08
N VAL A 316 -24.06 -4.36 -17.48
CA VAL A 316 -24.07 -3.09 -18.25
C VAL A 316 -24.14 -3.32 -19.76
N GLY A 317 -24.33 -4.57 -20.20
CA GLY A 317 -24.48 -4.95 -21.59
C GLY A 317 -23.22 -4.70 -22.42
N LEU A 318 -22.03 -4.98 -21.87
CA LEU A 318 -20.76 -4.86 -22.61
C LEU A 318 -20.62 -5.87 -23.75
N PHE A 319 -21.35 -6.98 -23.68
CA PHE A 319 -21.37 -8.03 -24.71
C PHE A 319 -22.57 -7.90 -25.65
N GLU A 320 -23.42 -6.89 -25.44
CA GLU A 320 -24.68 -6.72 -26.16
C GLU A 320 -24.66 -5.49 -27.07
N GLY A 321 -25.39 -5.60 -28.19
CA GLY A 321 -25.65 -4.51 -29.13
C GLY A 321 -25.15 -4.84 -30.54
N GLU A 322 -25.35 -3.90 -31.46
CA GLU A 322 -24.91 -3.99 -32.85
C GLU A 322 -24.30 -2.67 -33.30
N GLY A 323 -23.41 -2.72 -34.31
CA GLY A 323 -22.78 -1.54 -34.90
C GLY A 323 -21.60 -0.98 -34.09
N GLU A 324 -21.25 0.28 -34.35
CA GLU A 324 -20.05 0.94 -33.80
C GLU A 324 -20.01 0.98 -32.26
N GLU A 325 -21.17 1.05 -31.60
CA GLU A 325 -21.24 1.03 -30.14
C GLU A 325 -20.85 -0.34 -29.57
N ALA A 326 -21.27 -1.43 -30.21
CA ALA A 326 -20.93 -2.79 -29.79
C ALA A 326 -19.43 -3.05 -29.94
N GLU A 327 -18.81 -2.56 -31.01
CA GLU A 327 -17.36 -2.62 -31.20
C GLU A 327 -16.62 -1.85 -30.09
N ALA A 328 -17.10 -0.66 -29.72
CA ALA A 328 -16.50 0.13 -28.65
C ALA A 328 -16.62 -0.55 -27.26
N LYS A 329 -17.78 -1.16 -26.98
CA LYS A 329 -18.02 -1.96 -25.77
C LYS A 329 -17.10 -3.17 -25.71
N LEU A 330 -17.03 -3.96 -26.78
CA LEU A 330 -16.19 -5.15 -26.86
C LEU A 330 -14.70 -4.78 -26.77
N ALA A 331 -14.28 -3.69 -27.41
CA ALA A 331 -12.92 -3.16 -27.26
C ALA A 331 -12.60 -2.81 -25.80
N PHE A 332 -13.54 -2.15 -25.09
CA PHE A 332 -13.37 -1.87 -23.66
C PHE A 332 -13.33 -3.15 -22.81
N ALA A 333 -14.15 -4.16 -23.12
CA ALA A 333 -14.10 -5.47 -22.46
C ALA A 333 -12.74 -6.15 -22.62
N HIS A 334 -12.17 -6.14 -23.83
CA HIS A 334 -10.82 -6.66 -24.08
C HIS A 334 -9.75 -5.89 -23.29
N ARG A 335 -9.89 -4.57 -23.15
CA ARG A 335 -8.98 -3.76 -22.31
C ARG A 335 -9.09 -4.12 -20.83
N LEU A 336 -10.30 -4.29 -20.29
CA LEU A 336 -10.50 -4.72 -18.91
C LEU A 336 -9.80 -6.07 -18.66
N ARG A 337 -9.98 -7.04 -19.57
CA ARG A 337 -9.27 -8.32 -19.53
C ARG A 337 -7.74 -8.14 -19.54
N ALA A 338 -7.21 -7.48 -20.56
CA ALA A 338 -5.77 -7.40 -20.79
C ALA A 338 -5.02 -6.53 -19.76
N GLU A 339 -5.63 -5.43 -19.33
CA GLU A 339 -4.97 -4.46 -18.45
C GLU A 339 -5.22 -4.73 -16.95
N LEU A 340 -6.29 -5.45 -16.59
CA LEU A 340 -6.67 -5.72 -15.20
C LEU A 340 -6.56 -7.21 -14.81
N ILE A 341 -7.10 -8.13 -15.61
CA ILE A 341 -7.23 -9.55 -15.21
C ILE A 341 -5.97 -10.36 -15.56
N GLU A 342 -5.47 -10.25 -16.80
CA GLU A 342 -4.27 -10.98 -17.24
C GLU A 342 -3.05 -10.73 -16.32
N PRO A 343 -2.74 -9.50 -15.87
CA PRO A 343 -1.65 -9.26 -14.94
C PRO A 343 -1.79 -10.01 -13.61
N LEU A 344 -3.01 -10.28 -13.15
CA LEU A 344 -3.27 -11.01 -11.91
C LEU A 344 -2.91 -12.50 -12.01
N THR A 345 -2.83 -13.07 -13.22
CA THR A 345 -2.36 -14.45 -13.45
C THR A 345 -0.88 -14.66 -13.10
N SER A 346 -0.15 -13.57 -12.86
CA SER A 346 1.23 -13.56 -12.38
C SER A 346 1.36 -12.93 -10.98
N CYS A 347 0.24 -12.62 -10.31
CA CYS A 347 0.26 -12.05 -8.96
C CYS A 347 0.99 -13.00 -7.99
N PRO A 348 1.82 -12.49 -7.05
CA PRO A 348 2.51 -13.32 -6.06
C PRO A 348 1.56 -14.18 -5.19
N ILE A 349 0.34 -13.69 -4.96
CA ILE A 349 -0.66 -14.36 -4.12
C ILE A 349 -1.30 -15.52 -4.91
N LYS A 350 -1.07 -16.77 -4.45
CA LYS A 350 -1.54 -17.99 -5.13
C LYS A 350 -3.06 -18.01 -5.36
N SER A 351 -3.87 -17.65 -4.36
CA SER A 351 -5.33 -17.65 -4.49
C SER A 351 -5.83 -16.69 -5.55
N VAL A 352 -5.29 -15.46 -5.57
CA VAL A 352 -5.62 -14.43 -6.59
C VAL A 352 -5.21 -14.92 -7.97
N ARG A 353 -4.02 -15.51 -8.09
CA ARG A 353 -3.52 -16.05 -9.37
C ARG A 353 -4.38 -17.19 -9.90
N THR A 354 -4.77 -18.13 -9.04
CA THR A 354 -5.62 -19.26 -9.43
C THR A 354 -7.01 -18.79 -9.82
N SER A 355 -7.63 -17.91 -9.03
CA SER A 355 -8.93 -17.32 -9.34
C SER A 355 -8.88 -16.52 -10.65
N ALA A 356 -7.87 -15.67 -10.86
CA ALA A 356 -7.73 -14.91 -12.11
C ALA A 356 -7.60 -15.80 -13.35
N ARG A 357 -6.99 -16.99 -13.25
CA ARG A 357 -6.93 -17.95 -14.35
C ARG A 357 -8.31 -18.56 -14.64
N ALA A 358 -9.00 -19.00 -13.59
CA ALA A 358 -10.34 -19.57 -13.73
C ALA A 358 -11.34 -18.55 -14.30
N GLU A 359 -11.30 -17.30 -13.83
CA GLU A 359 -12.18 -16.23 -14.32
C GLU A 359 -11.94 -15.87 -15.80
N LEU A 360 -10.74 -16.10 -16.33
CA LEU A 360 -10.47 -15.89 -17.77
C LEU A 360 -11.09 -16.99 -18.64
N GLU A 361 -11.48 -18.11 -18.05
CA GLU A 361 -12.11 -19.27 -18.70
C GLU A 361 -13.65 -19.22 -18.62
N ASP A 362 -14.24 -18.18 -18.02
CA ASP A 362 -15.71 -18.03 -17.93
C ASP A 362 -16.37 -18.08 -19.33
N GLU A 363 -17.35 -18.96 -19.48
CA GLU A 363 -18.05 -19.27 -20.73
C GLU A 363 -18.83 -18.08 -21.30
N ARG A 364 -19.23 -17.12 -20.44
CA ARG A 364 -19.99 -15.93 -20.85
C ARG A 364 -19.14 -14.90 -21.59
N LEU A 365 -17.82 -15.09 -21.61
CA LEU A 365 -16.90 -14.16 -22.23
C LEU A 365 -16.87 -14.37 -23.76
N PRO A 366 -17.03 -13.31 -24.58
CA PRO A 366 -17.12 -13.44 -26.03
C PRO A 366 -15.92 -14.13 -26.70
N TRP A 367 -14.73 -14.07 -26.09
CA TRP A 367 -13.51 -14.71 -26.60
C TRP A 367 -13.35 -16.18 -26.18
N ASN A 368 -14.29 -16.72 -25.40
CA ASN A 368 -14.38 -18.14 -25.06
C ASN A 368 -15.51 -18.84 -25.84
N GLU A 369 -16.34 -18.09 -26.58
CA GLU A 369 -17.34 -18.65 -27.50
C GLU A 369 -16.66 -19.60 -28.51
N GLY A 370 -17.03 -20.88 -28.47
CA GLY A 370 -16.50 -21.93 -29.36
C GLY A 370 -15.42 -22.85 -28.76
N LYS A 371 -14.85 -22.56 -27.58
CA LYS A 371 -13.91 -23.49 -26.92
C LYS A 371 -14.58 -24.79 -26.47
N MET A 372 -15.85 -24.73 -26.05
CA MET A 372 -16.62 -25.94 -25.69
C MET A 372 -16.88 -26.88 -26.87
N ASP A 373 -17.03 -26.35 -28.09
CA ASP A 373 -17.24 -27.19 -29.28
C ASP A 373 -15.96 -27.95 -29.67
N GLU A 374 -14.78 -27.38 -29.42
CA GLU A 374 -13.48 -28.03 -29.62
C GLU A 374 -13.13 -29.01 -28.49
N ASP A 375 -13.42 -28.68 -27.22
CA ASP A 375 -13.18 -29.57 -26.09
C ASP A 375 -14.16 -30.76 -26.06
N ALA A 376 -15.41 -30.59 -26.51
CA ALA A 376 -16.36 -31.68 -26.70
C ALA A 376 -15.99 -32.57 -27.91
N ALA A 377 -15.50 -31.98 -29.01
CA ALA A 377 -14.99 -32.73 -30.16
C ALA A 377 -13.66 -33.45 -29.86
N GLY A 378 -12.84 -32.91 -28.95
CA GLY A 378 -11.62 -33.54 -28.44
C GLY A 378 -11.90 -34.66 -27.44
N ALA A 379 -12.96 -34.56 -26.64
CA ALA A 379 -13.38 -35.59 -25.71
C ALA A 379 -14.00 -36.84 -26.40
N GLU A 380 -14.62 -36.69 -27.59
CA GLU A 380 -15.05 -37.84 -28.40
C GLU A 380 -13.92 -38.50 -29.21
N ALA A 381 -12.74 -37.86 -29.29
CA ALA A 381 -11.58 -38.37 -30.06
C ALA A 381 -10.53 -39.09 -29.20
N VAL A 382 -10.69 -39.16 -27.87
CA VAL A 382 -9.79 -39.90 -26.98
C VAL A 382 -10.57 -41.01 -26.27
N GLY A 383 -11.03 -41.96 -27.07
CA GLY A 383 -11.41 -43.29 -26.62
C GLY A 383 -10.24 -44.25 -26.78
N GLU A 384 -9.85 -44.88 -25.67
CA GLU A 384 -8.96 -46.04 -25.53
C GLU A 384 -7.45 -45.85 -25.74
N GLU A 385 -6.72 -45.75 -24.62
CA GLU A 385 -5.51 -46.50 -24.21
C GLU A 385 -4.99 -45.77 -22.94
N GLY A 386 -5.10 -46.25 -21.70
CA GLY A 386 -4.66 -47.53 -21.17
C GLY A 386 -3.34 -47.32 -20.40
N GLY A 387 -3.36 -47.32 -19.06
CA GLY A 387 -2.17 -47.59 -18.22
C GLY A 387 -1.92 -46.66 -17.04
N ASP A 388 -2.38 -47.10 -15.87
CA ASP A 388 -1.75 -47.17 -14.53
C ASP A 388 -1.10 -45.95 -13.84
N ASP A 389 -1.56 -45.78 -12.58
CA ASP A 389 -0.84 -45.58 -11.31
C ASP A 389 0.06 -44.32 -11.16
N ASP A 390 0.13 -43.61 -10.04
CA ASP A 390 -0.41 -43.66 -8.68
C ASP A 390 -0.13 -42.25 -8.12
N ASP A 391 -0.98 -41.75 -7.21
CA ASP A 391 -0.54 -41.32 -5.88
C ASP A 391 -1.69 -40.63 -5.13
N ASP A 392 -2.03 -41.29 -4.03
CA ASP A 392 -3.07 -41.03 -3.08
C ASP A 392 -2.89 -39.71 -2.31
N ASP A 393 -3.99 -39.04 -2.03
CA ASP A 393 -4.19 -38.34 -0.75
C ASP A 393 -5.70 -38.34 -0.44
N GLU A 394 -6.17 -39.52 -0.05
CA GLU A 394 -7.51 -39.78 0.48
C GLU A 394 -7.71 -39.04 1.81
N TRP A 395 -8.49 -37.97 1.78
CA TRP A 395 -8.93 -37.24 2.96
C TRP A 395 -10.15 -37.94 3.58
N ASP A 396 -9.89 -38.80 4.57
CA ASP A 396 -10.93 -39.48 5.37
C ASP A 396 -11.61 -38.47 6.33
N GLY A 397 -12.83 -38.08 5.98
CA GLY A 397 -13.68 -37.21 6.76
C GLY A 397 -14.44 -37.98 7.84
N PHE A 398 -14.22 -37.62 9.10
CA PHE A 398 -15.00 -38.11 10.24
C PHE A 398 -16.52 -37.92 10.05
N ARG A 399 -17.28 -39.02 10.20
CA ARG A 399 -18.70 -38.99 10.53
C ARG A 399 -19.06 -40.03 11.60
N ASP A 400 -19.68 -39.49 12.65
CA ASP A 400 -20.34 -40.03 13.85
C ASP A 400 -19.51 -40.70 14.97
#